data_AF-A0A9E1WC58-F1
#
_entry.id   AF-A0A9E1WC58-F1
#
_cell.length_a   1.000
_cell.length_b   1.000
_cell.length_c   1.000
_cell.angle_alpha   90.00
_cell.angle_beta   90.00
_cell.angle_gamma   90.00
#
_symmetry.space_group_name_H-M   'P 1'
#
loop_
_entity.id
_entity.type
_entity.pdbx_description
1 polymer ?
#
loop_
_entity_poly.entity_id
_entity_poly.type
_entity_poly.pdbx_seq_one_letter_code
_entity_poly.pdbx_strand_id
1 'polypeptide(L)'
;MTLQQGLLFTLIGTLFIFLIWGRYRYDLVAFGALLIAYLIGAVSVDEAFSGFGHPAVIIIALVLIISRGLYLSGAIEFMASALVNSTRSIGRHISVMAGVSAALSAMMNNVAALALLMP
;
A
#
# COMPACT_ATOMS: atom_id res chain seq x y z
N MET A 1 17.47 25.76 15.23
CA MET A 1 17.25 25.09 13.94
C MET A 1 18.50 25.31 13.10
N THR A 2 19.25 24.25 12.75
CA THR A 2 20.32 24.42 11.76
C THR A 2 19.70 24.70 10.39
N LEU A 3 20.39 25.42 9.51
CA LEU A 3 19.89 25.73 8.15
C LEU A 3 19.49 24.46 7.39
N GLN A 4 20.27 23.39 7.54
CA GLN A 4 19.97 22.08 6.96
C GLN A 4 18.68 21.46 7.52
N GLN A 5 18.43 21.52 8.82
CA GLN A 5 17.20 21.02 9.41
C GLN A 5 15.98 21.79 8.87
N GLY A 6 16.07 23.11 8.75
CA GLY A 6 14.98 23.93 8.19
C GLY A 6 14.65 23.58 6.74
N LEU A 7 15.68 23.37 5.91
CA LEU A 7 15.52 22.93 4.52
C LEU A 7 14.85 21.57 4.42
N LEU A 8 15.28 20.60 5.24
CA LEU A 8 14.68 19.26 5.27
C LEU A 8 13.22 19.29 5.72
N PHE A 9 12.88 20.04 6.77
CA PHE A 9 11.49 20.18 7.21
C PHE A 9 10.60 20.82 6.15
N THR A 10 11.11 21.83 5.45
CA THR A 10 10.38 22.50 4.35
C THR A 10 10.16 21.54 3.18
N LEU A 11 11.17 20.74 2.83
CA LEU A 11 11.09 19.72 1.79
C LEU A 11 10.06 18.65 2.13
N ILE A 12 10.12 18.09 3.34
CA ILE A 12 9.16 17.08 3.82
C ILE A 12 7.74 17.67 3.89
N GLY A 13 7.58 18.88 4.42
CA GLY A 13 6.28 19.56 4.48
C GLY A 13 5.67 19.75 3.09
N THR A 14 6.48 20.21 2.13
CA THR A 14 6.05 20.37 0.73
C THR A 14 5.69 19.03 0.10
N LEU A 15 6.51 17.99 0.30
CA LEU A 15 6.24 16.62 -0.16
C LEU A 15 4.87 16.13 0.33
N PHE A 16 4.56 16.30 1.61
CA PHE A 16 3.26 15.92 2.16
C PHE A 16 2.10 16.70 1.55
N ILE A 17 2.25 18.01 1.34
CA ILE A 17 1.22 18.82 0.70
C ILE A 17 0.92 18.29 -0.71
N PHE A 18 1.94 18.02 -1.52
CA PHE A 18 1.75 17.47 -2.87
C PHE A 18 1.17 16.05 -2.85
N LEU A 19 1.59 15.22 -1.88
CA LEU A 19 1.05 13.87 -1.71
C LEU A 19 -0.42 13.89 -1.31
N ILE A 20 -0.84 14.82 -0.46
CA ILE A 20 -2.24 14.97 -0.04
C ILE A 20 -3.10 15.58 -1.15
N TRP A 21 -2.56 16.55 -1.90
CA TRP A 21 -3.31 17.20 -2.99
C TRP A 21 -3.68 16.20 -4.10
N GLY A 22 -2.84 15.19 -4.35
CA GLY A 22 -3.15 14.09 -5.27
C GLY A 22 -3.31 14.49 -6.74
N ARG A 23 -2.98 15.73 -7.12
CA ARG A 23 -3.10 16.21 -8.52
C ARG A 23 -2.00 15.64 -9.43
N TYR A 24 -0.82 15.39 -8.87
CA TYR A 24 0.30 14.79 -9.58
C TYR A 24 0.47 13.34 -9.17
N ARG A 25 1.00 12.50 -10.07
CA ARG A 25 1.34 11.11 -9.74
C ARG A 25 2.30 11.09 -8.54
N TYR A 26 1.96 10.29 -7.53
CA TYR A 26 2.73 10.18 -6.29
C TYR A 26 4.20 9.82 -6.54
N ASP A 27 4.46 8.94 -7.52
CA ASP A 27 5.82 8.58 -7.93
C ASP A 27 6.64 9.81 -8.35
N LEU A 28 6.06 10.67 -9.19
CA LEU A 28 6.75 11.88 -9.70
C LEU A 28 7.03 12.87 -8.57
N VAL A 29 6.09 13.00 -7.63
CA VAL A 29 6.25 13.86 -6.46
C VAL A 29 7.40 13.35 -5.56
N ALA A 30 7.45 12.05 -5.31
CA ALA A 30 8.49 11.42 -4.50
C ALA A 30 9.87 11.52 -5.17
N PHE A 31 9.98 11.20 -6.45
CA PHE A 31 11.24 11.34 -7.20
C PHE A 31 11.70 12.81 -7.30
N GLY A 32 10.78 13.75 -7.48
CA GLY A 32 11.09 15.17 -7.46
C GLY A 32 11.65 15.64 -6.13
N ALA A 33 11.06 15.22 -5.00
CA ALA A 33 11.56 15.53 -3.68
C ALA A 33 12.95 14.92 -3.42
N LEU A 34 13.19 13.69 -3.86
CA LEU A 34 14.49 13.03 -3.77
C LEU A 34 15.57 13.80 -4.57
N LEU A 35 15.23 14.23 -5.79
CA LEU A 35 16.14 15.02 -6.64
C LEU A 35 16.47 16.37 -6.00
N ILE A 36 15.50 17.06 -5.43
CA ILE A 36 15.72 18.32 -4.70
C ILE A 36 16.60 18.07 -3.46
N ALA A 37 16.37 17.00 -2.71
CA ALA A 37 17.18 16.65 -1.54
C ALA A 37 18.65 16.38 -1.91
N TYR A 38 18.90 15.72 -3.04
CA TYR A 38 20.24 15.53 -3.58
C TYR A 38 20.89 16.86 -4.00
N LEU A 39 20.17 17.72 -4.74
CA LEU A 39 20.69 19.01 -5.21
C LEU A 39 21.06 19.97 -4.07
N ILE A 40 20.33 19.91 -2.95
CA ILE A 40 20.61 20.71 -1.74
C ILE A 40 21.79 20.11 -0.93
N GLY A 41 22.30 18.94 -1.32
CA GLY A 41 23.38 18.24 -0.62
C GLY A 41 22.94 17.61 0.70
N ALA A 42 21.63 17.39 0.87
CA ALA A 42 21.08 16.80 2.08
C ALA A 42 21.18 15.26 2.09
N VAL A 43 21.28 14.64 0.91
CA VAL A 43 21.41 13.19 0.71
C VAL A 43 22.44 12.93 -0.39
N SER A 44 23.34 11.96 -0.20
CA SER A 44 24.33 11.56 -1.20
C SER A 44 23.70 10.64 -2.28
N VAL A 45 24.39 10.44 -3.42
CA VAL A 45 23.88 9.54 -4.48
C VAL A 45 23.70 8.11 -3.96
N ASP A 46 24.66 7.63 -3.16
CA ASP A 46 24.65 6.28 -2.60
C ASP A 46 23.48 6.09 -1.61
N GLU A 47 23.17 7.12 -0.83
CA GLU A 47 22.04 7.09 0.11
C GLU A 47 20.69 7.29 -0.57
N ALA A 48 20.63 8.02 -1.68
CA ALA A 48 19.37 8.32 -2.39
C ALA A 48 18.63 7.05 -2.85
N PHE A 49 19.37 6.00 -3.20
CA PHE A 49 18.80 4.72 -3.64
C PHE A 49 18.75 3.64 -2.56
N SER A 50 19.30 3.92 -1.37
CA SER A 50 19.33 2.96 -0.25
C SER A 50 17.93 2.46 0.15
N GLY A 51 16.91 3.30 -0.01
CA GLY A 51 15.51 2.96 0.26
C GLY A 51 14.96 1.83 -0.61
N PHE A 52 15.45 1.67 -1.85
CA PHE A 52 14.99 0.58 -2.74
C PHE A 52 15.45 -0.80 -2.28
N GLY A 53 16.60 -0.87 -1.59
CA GLY A 53 17.11 -2.10 -0.98
C GLY A 53 16.52 -2.39 0.40
N HIS A 54 15.66 -1.51 0.93
CA HIS A 54 15.14 -1.66 2.27
C HIS A 54 14.21 -2.90 2.34
N PRO A 55 14.38 -3.80 3.33
CA PRO A 55 13.58 -5.02 3.46
C PRO A 55 12.07 -4.77 3.39
N ALA A 56 11.59 -3.67 3.99
CA ALA A 56 10.19 -3.26 3.91
C ALA A 56 9.66 -3.08 2.47
N VAL A 57 10.43 -2.47 1.56
CA VAL A 57 10.01 -2.28 0.15
C VAL A 57 9.91 -3.62 -0.56
N ILE A 58 10.88 -4.51 -0.31
CA ILE A 58 10.91 -5.87 -0.85
C ILE A 58 9.71 -6.67 -0.35
N ILE A 59 9.40 -6.60 0.95
CA ILE A 59 8.25 -7.28 1.56
C ILE A 59 6.95 -6.80 0.89
N ILE A 60 6.76 -5.50 0.71
CA ILE A 60 5.56 -4.96 0.04
C ILE A 60 5.46 -5.50 -1.40
N ALA A 61 6.56 -5.51 -2.15
CA ALA A 61 6.59 -6.06 -3.50
C ALA A 61 6.21 -7.55 -3.53
N LEU A 62 6.78 -8.36 -2.62
CA LEU A 62 6.46 -9.78 -2.49
C LEU A 62 5.00 -10.01 -2.12
N VAL A 63 4.46 -9.24 -1.17
CA VAL A 63 3.04 -9.30 -0.79
C VAL A 63 2.15 -9.01 -2.00
N LEU A 64 2.43 -7.96 -2.79
CA LEU A 64 1.66 -7.66 -4.00
C LEU A 64 1.71 -8.79 -5.04
N ILE A 65 2.86 -9.44 -5.22
CA ILE A 65 3.01 -10.60 -6.10
C ILE A 65 2.19 -11.79 -5.59
N ILE A 66 2.28 -12.11 -4.30
CA ILE A 66 1.54 -13.20 -3.66
C ILE A 66 0.03 -12.94 -3.77
N SER A 67 -0.45 -11.72 -3.49
CA SER A 67 -1.85 -11.33 -3.65
C SER A 67 -2.35 -11.60 -5.06
N ARG A 68 -1.55 -11.22 -6.07
CA ARG A 68 -1.92 -11.45 -7.48
C ARG A 68 -1.88 -12.93 -7.85
N GLY A 69 -0.95 -13.70 -7.31
CA GLY A 69 -0.90 -15.15 -7.49
C GLY A 69 -2.11 -15.87 -6.90
N LEU A 70 -2.53 -15.50 -5.69
CA LEU A 70 -3.75 -16.01 -5.05
C LEU A 70 -4.99 -15.68 -5.90
N TYR A 71 -5.09 -14.45 -6.42
CA TYR A 71 -6.20 -14.01 -7.28
C TYR A 71 -6.27 -14.80 -8.59
N LEU A 72 -5.14 -14.96 -9.29
CA LEU A 72 -5.12 -15.68 -10.56
C LEU A 72 -5.33 -17.19 -10.41
N SER A 73 -5.02 -17.76 -9.24
CA SER A 73 -5.20 -19.19 -8.97
C SER A 73 -6.63 -19.60 -8.61
N GLY A 74 -7.53 -18.65 -8.38
CA GLY A 74 -8.89 -18.95 -7.92
C GLY A 74 -8.97 -19.41 -6.46
N ALA A 75 -7.84 -19.40 -5.73
CA ALA A 75 -7.78 -19.88 -4.35
C ALA A 75 -8.68 -19.07 -3.41
N ILE A 76 -8.82 -17.77 -3.70
CA ILE A 76 -9.66 -16.84 -2.93
C ILE A 76 -11.12 -17.18 -3.10
N GLU A 77 -11.55 -17.40 -4.34
CA GLU A 77 -12.91 -17.76 -4.72
C GLU A 77 -13.26 -19.14 -4.16
N PHE A 78 -12.31 -20.08 -4.15
CA PHE A 78 -12.46 -21.38 -3.51
C PHE A 78 -12.64 -21.25 -1.98
N MET A 79 -11.80 -20.45 -1.31
CA MET A 79 -11.92 -20.20 0.13
C MET A 79 -13.22 -19.47 0.48
N ALA A 80 -13.63 -18.48 -0.30
CA ALA A 80 -14.87 -17.73 -0.11
C ALA A 80 -16.10 -18.63 -0.32
N SER A 81 -16.14 -19.40 -1.40
CA SER A 81 -17.27 -20.30 -1.71
C SER A 81 -17.44 -21.43 -0.71
N ALA A 82 -16.34 -21.95 -0.12
CA ALA A 82 -16.40 -22.93 0.96
C ALA A 82 -17.03 -22.38 2.26
N LEU A 83 -17.08 -21.05 2.42
CA LEU A 83 -17.57 -20.38 3.62
C LEU A 83 -18.97 -19.78 3.44
N VAL A 84 -19.45 -19.66 2.21
CA VAL A 84 -20.80 -19.21 1.87
C VAL A 84 -21.81 -20.32 2.15
N ASN A 85 -22.70 -20.09 3.11
CA ASN A 85 -23.85 -20.96 3.36
C ASN A 85 -25.13 -20.12 3.45
N SER A 86 -25.99 -20.26 2.44
CA SER A 86 -27.17 -19.42 2.19
C SER A 86 -28.36 -19.67 3.13
N THR A 87 -28.25 -20.61 4.07
CA THR A 87 -29.31 -20.93 5.06
C THR A 87 -29.22 -20.11 6.36
N ARG A 88 -28.28 -19.16 6.47
CA ARG A 88 -28.03 -18.40 7.71
C ARG A 88 -28.83 -17.10 7.76
N SER A 89 -29.22 -16.67 8.97
CA SER A 89 -29.87 -15.35 9.16
C SER A 89 -28.97 -14.20 8.70
N ILE A 90 -29.56 -13.10 8.25
CA ILE A 90 -28.86 -11.93 7.67
C ILE A 90 -27.64 -11.50 8.49
N GLY A 91 -27.80 -11.38 9.82
CA GLY A 91 -26.71 -10.93 10.70
C GLY A 91 -25.54 -11.91 10.73
N ARG A 92 -25.83 -13.21 10.79
CA ARG A 92 -24.81 -14.26 10.81
C ARG A 92 -24.11 -14.41 9.46
N HIS A 93 -24.82 -14.14 8.36
CA HIS A 93 -24.21 -14.12 7.03
C HIS A 93 -23.23 -12.95 6.88
N ILE A 94 -23.63 -11.73 7.29
CA ILE A 94 -22.76 -10.55 7.28
C ILE A 94 -21.53 -10.76 8.16
N SER A 95 -21.69 -11.27 9.38
CA SER A 95 -20.54 -11.50 10.28
C SER A 95 -19.53 -12.51 9.71
N VAL A 96 -20.01 -13.56 9.05
CA VAL A 96 -19.14 -14.56 8.43
C VAL A 96 -18.43 -13.98 7.21
N MET A 97 -19.15 -13.32 6.31
CA MET A 97 -18.56 -12.70 5.12
C MET A 97 -17.55 -11.60 5.51
N ALA A 98 -17.87 -10.77 6.50
CA ALA A 98 -16.96 -9.74 7.01
C ALA A 98 -15.72 -10.36 7.68
N GLY A 99 -15.87 -11.44 8.45
CA GLY A 99 -14.75 -12.14 9.07
C GLY A 99 -13.80 -12.77 8.05
N VAL A 100 -14.36 -13.39 7.01
CA VAL A 100 -13.59 -13.97 5.90
C VAL A 100 -12.91 -12.88 5.09
N SER A 101 -13.62 -11.80 4.76
CA SER A 101 -13.06 -10.63 4.08
C SER A 101 -11.95 -9.97 4.89
N ALA A 102 -12.06 -9.91 6.23
CA ALA A 102 -11.03 -9.36 7.10
C ALA A 102 -9.79 -10.26 7.13
N ALA A 103 -9.97 -11.58 7.24
CA ALA A 103 -8.87 -12.55 7.19
C ALA A 103 -8.14 -12.52 5.84
N LEU A 104 -8.87 -12.41 4.73
CA LEU A 104 -8.29 -12.31 3.39
C LEU A 104 -7.64 -10.94 3.14
N SER A 105 -8.22 -9.83 3.63
CA SER A 105 -7.65 -8.48 3.48
C SER A 105 -6.27 -8.36 4.12
N ALA A 106 -6.04 -9.05 5.24
CA ALA A 106 -4.74 -9.12 5.90
C ALA A 106 -3.64 -9.73 5.03
N MET A 107 -3.99 -10.56 4.04
CA MET A 107 -3.03 -11.18 3.11
C MET A 107 -2.97 -10.48 1.76
N MET A 108 -4.07 -9.90 1.28
CA MET A 108 -4.25 -9.60 -0.14
C MET A 108 -4.27 -8.13 -0.53
N ASN A 109 -4.17 -7.20 0.43
CA ASN A 109 -4.40 -5.77 0.24
C ASN A 109 -5.89 -5.43 0.02
N ASN A 110 -6.30 -4.22 0.38
CA ASN A 110 -7.70 -3.78 0.48
C ASN A 110 -8.54 -3.90 -0.82
N VAL A 111 -7.89 -4.00 -1.99
CA VAL A 111 -8.58 -4.04 -3.30
C VAL A 111 -9.29 -5.37 -3.54
N ALA A 112 -8.71 -6.50 -3.14
CA ALA A 112 -9.32 -7.81 -3.36
C ALA A 112 -10.47 -8.09 -2.37
N ALA A 113 -10.38 -7.55 -1.15
CA ALA A 113 -11.48 -7.53 -0.19
C ALA A 113 -12.69 -6.72 -0.71
N LEU A 114 -12.43 -5.58 -1.36
CA LEU A 114 -13.46 -4.75 -1.99
C LEU A 114 -14.18 -5.49 -3.15
N ALA A 115 -13.44 -6.23 -3.98
CA ALA A 115 -13.99 -7.01 -5.09
C ALA A 115 -14.92 -8.15 -4.64
N LEU A 116 -14.73 -8.69 -3.44
CA LEU A 116 -15.64 -9.68 -2.85
C LEU A 116 -16.91 -9.07 -2.23
N LEU A 117 -16.88 -7.79 -1.85
CA LEU A 117 -17.99 -7.10 -1.18
C LEU A 117 -18.91 -6.33 -2.13
N MET A 118 -18.48 -6.10 -3.37
CA MET A 118 -19.32 -5.55 -4.45
C MET A 118 -19.55 -6.62 -5.52
N PRO A 119 -20.52 -7.53 -5.35
CA PRO A 119 -21.05 -8.29 -6.47
C PRO A 119 -21.77 -7.38 -7.48
#